data_AF-A0A316M8Q4-F1
#
_entry.id   AF-A0A316M8Q4-F1
#
_cell.length_a   1.000
_cell.length_b   1.000
_cell.length_c   1.000
_cell.angle_alpha   90.00
_cell.angle_beta   90.00
_cell.angle_gamma   90.00
#
_symmetry.space_group_name_H-M   'P 1'
#
loop_
_entity.id
_entity.type
_entity.pdbx_description
1 polymer ?
#
loop_
_entity_poly.entity_id
_entity_poly.type
_entity_poly.pdbx_seq_one_letter_code
_entity_poly.pdbx_strand_id
1 'polypeptide(L)'
;MPMVASRAPYTLLVVDDDQPMNPREDYDNFGTMVCWHRHYNLGDEHKYDDPSDFLHSKLFEMYSSYPSSEYGKPVYDFLKSGKAADAKLEYNRSTREWELHERWFGGRDWSRSSSYPASLKGKDVPDWFLDDCLSALKNSEMIQLLEESGQFVLMPLYLYDHSGITMSTGAFSCPWDSGQVGWIYADADKIKETYGEVMPETVEKAKSLLESEVKCYDYYLTGQCYGYQLFEGDTEIDSCWGFLGDMRDMQDDLKGYLPEGYEDLAEKLEFDYGEFDINNYLEEESEETEELDDEL
;
A
#
# COMPACT_ATOMS: atom_id res chain seq x y z
N MET A 1 14.51 21.13 -4.13
CA MET A 1 15.03 22.48 -3.78
C MET A 1 15.94 22.31 -2.60
N PRO A 2 17.18 22.85 -2.60
CA PRO A 2 18.13 22.57 -1.53
C PRO A 2 17.67 23.15 -0.20
N MET A 3 18.03 22.45 0.87
CA MET A 3 17.90 22.91 2.24
C MET A 3 19.28 22.93 2.87
N VAL A 4 19.58 23.96 3.65
CA VAL A 4 20.91 24.14 4.25
C VAL A 4 20.80 24.53 5.71
N ALA A 5 21.76 24.09 6.51
CA ALA A 5 21.97 24.53 7.90
C ALA A 5 23.45 24.58 8.21
N SER A 6 23.88 25.64 8.91
CA SER A 6 25.28 25.82 9.28
C SER A 6 25.48 25.93 10.80
N ARG A 7 26.60 25.38 11.25
CA ARG A 7 27.18 25.50 12.59
C ARG A 7 28.68 25.41 12.42
N ALA A 8 29.33 26.56 12.25
CA ALA A 8 30.77 26.69 12.03
C ALA A 8 31.61 25.66 12.84
N PRO A 9 32.53 24.93 12.18
CA PRO A 9 32.89 24.96 10.76
C PRO A 9 32.03 24.06 9.84
N TYR A 10 30.86 23.62 10.30
CA TYR A 10 30.08 22.57 9.64
C TYR A 10 28.86 23.11 8.89
N THR A 11 28.60 22.54 7.72
CA THR A 11 27.41 22.84 6.90
C THR A 11 26.74 21.53 6.48
N LEU A 12 25.45 21.42 6.75
CA LEU A 12 24.60 20.34 6.27
C LEU A 12 23.80 20.85 5.06
N LEU A 13 23.97 20.18 3.93
CA LEU A 13 23.20 20.39 2.71
C LEU A 13 22.30 19.18 2.47
N VAL A 14 21.02 19.43 2.18
CA VAL A 14 20.08 18.41 1.74
C VAL A 14 19.57 18.81 0.35
N VAL A 15 19.58 17.86 -0.58
CA VAL A 15 19.18 18.06 -1.98
C VAL A 15 18.22 16.98 -2.42
N ASP A 16 17.46 17.25 -3.49
CA ASP A 16 16.58 16.26 -4.08
C ASP A 16 17.42 15.11 -4.68
N ASP A 17 16.99 13.87 -4.46
CA ASP A 17 17.56 12.69 -5.08
C ASP A 17 17.04 12.56 -6.52
N ASP A 18 17.94 12.59 -7.50
CA ASP A 18 17.59 12.50 -8.92
C ASP A 18 17.46 11.06 -9.41
N GLN A 19 17.93 10.08 -8.63
CA GLN A 19 17.86 8.65 -8.91
C GLN A 19 17.34 7.86 -7.69
N PRO A 20 16.16 8.21 -7.14
CA PRO A 20 15.66 7.58 -5.94
C PRO A 20 15.25 6.12 -6.20
N MET A 21 15.49 5.27 -5.22
CA MET A 21 15.00 3.89 -5.22
C MET A 21 13.47 3.87 -5.19
N ASN A 22 12.85 2.99 -5.95
CA ASN A 22 11.40 2.81 -5.97
C ASN A 22 10.99 1.88 -4.81
N PRO A 23 10.21 2.35 -3.83
CA PRO A 23 9.83 1.54 -2.67
C PRO A 23 9.05 0.26 -3.00
N ARG A 24 8.46 0.12 -4.18
CA ARG A 24 7.72 -1.09 -4.59
C ARG A 24 8.56 -2.08 -5.38
N GLU A 25 9.68 -1.64 -5.95
CA GLU A 25 10.57 -2.51 -6.74
C GLU A 25 11.83 -2.89 -5.95
N ASP A 26 12.34 -1.97 -5.14
CA ASP A 26 13.67 -2.09 -4.54
C ASP A 26 13.65 -2.45 -3.03
N TYR A 27 12.50 -2.35 -2.35
CA TYR A 27 12.39 -2.60 -0.91
C TYR A 27 11.71 -3.94 -0.61
N ASP A 28 12.04 -4.53 0.54
CA ASP A 28 11.33 -5.70 1.07
C ASP A 28 10.09 -5.25 1.84
N ASN A 29 8.93 -5.38 1.21
CA ASN A 29 7.66 -4.91 1.76
C ASN A 29 6.93 -6.00 2.55
N PHE A 30 6.21 -5.55 3.58
CA PHE A 30 5.23 -6.35 4.29
C PHE A 30 3.95 -6.52 3.48
N GLY A 31 3.43 -5.43 2.91
CA GLY A 31 2.22 -5.45 2.09
C GLY A 31 2.46 -5.83 0.64
N THR A 32 1.39 -6.27 -0.03
CA THR A 32 1.33 -6.37 -1.49
C THR A 32 0.32 -5.37 -2.04
N MET A 33 0.76 -4.47 -2.91
CA MET A 33 -0.07 -3.48 -3.62
C MET A 33 -0.50 -4.00 -4.98
N VAL A 34 -1.80 -4.16 -5.21
CA VAL A 34 -2.37 -4.54 -6.51
C VAL A 34 -3.19 -3.38 -7.08
N CYS A 35 -2.81 -2.87 -8.25
CA CYS A 35 -3.38 -1.65 -8.82
C CYS A 35 -3.75 -1.80 -10.31
N TRP A 36 -4.87 -1.20 -10.68
CA TRP A 36 -5.33 -1.07 -12.06
C TRP A 36 -5.50 0.41 -12.38
N HIS A 37 -4.53 0.96 -13.10
CA HIS A 37 -4.59 2.33 -13.59
C HIS A 37 -4.23 2.41 -15.08
N ARG A 38 -4.92 3.28 -15.81
CA ARG A 38 -4.79 3.38 -17.27
C ARG A 38 -3.51 4.07 -17.75
N HIS A 39 -2.96 4.98 -16.92
CA HIS A 39 -1.86 5.88 -17.31
C HIS A 39 -0.57 5.62 -16.56
N TYR A 40 -0.64 4.91 -15.43
CA TYR A 40 0.49 4.72 -14.53
C TYR A 40 0.59 3.24 -14.20
N ASN A 41 1.82 2.72 -14.16
CA ASN A 41 2.10 1.43 -13.56
C ASN A 41 2.33 1.69 -12.06
N LEU A 42 1.48 1.14 -11.19
CA LEU A 42 1.47 1.46 -9.77
C LEU A 42 1.50 0.17 -8.95
N GLY A 43 2.11 0.23 -7.76
CA GLY A 43 2.14 -0.91 -6.85
C GLY A 43 3.06 -2.02 -7.38
N ASP A 44 2.77 -3.25 -6.98
CA ASP A 44 3.58 -4.41 -7.30
C ASP A 44 3.08 -5.07 -8.58
N GLU A 45 3.99 -5.73 -9.30
CA GLU A 45 3.63 -6.50 -10.49
C GLU A 45 2.68 -7.65 -10.12
N HIS A 46 1.57 -7.78 -10.86
CA HIS A 46 0.59 -8.84 -10.64
C HIS A 46 -0.03 -9.36 -11.93
N LYS A 47 -0.62 -10.55 -11.83
CA LYS A 47 -1.23 -11.27 -12.96
C LYS A 47 -2.74 -11.05 -13.13
N TYR A 48 -3.38 -10.31 -12.23
CA TYR A 48 -4.83 -10.16 -12.22
C TYR A 48 -5.31 -9.18 -13.28
N ASP A 49 -6.27 -9.61 -14.10
CA ASP A 49 -6.78 -8.81 -15.22
C ASP A 49 -7.58 -7.60 -14.73
N ASP A 50 -8.36 -7.78 -13.67
CA ASP A 50 -9.21 -6.76 -13.07
C ASP A 50 -9.42 -6.98 -11.56
N PRO A 51 -10.03 -6.01 -10.86
CA PRO A 51 -10.35 -6.13 -9.44
C PRO A 51 -11.14 -7.37 -9.02
N SER A 52 -12.09 -7.82 -9.85
CA SER A 52 -12.92 -8.98 -9.55
C SER A 52 -12.10 -10.26 -9.62
N ASP A 53 -11.21 -10.38 -10.61
CA ASP A 53 -10.28 -11.51 -10.76
C ASP A 53 -9.37 -11.66 -9.53
N PHE A 54 -8.82 -10.56 -9.02
CA PHE A 54 -8.04 -10.57 -7.78
C PHE A 54 -8.85 -11.10 -6.59
N LEU A 55 -10.02 -10.51 -6.32
CA LEU A 55 -10.84 -10.88 -5.16
C LEU A 55 -11.33 -12.33 -5.24
N HIS A 56 -11.76 -12.74 -6.43
CA HIS A 56 -12.16 -14.11 -6.73
C HIS A 56 -11.00 -15.08 -6.46
N SER A 57 -9.82 -14.83 -7.04
CA SER A 57 -8.65 -15.69 -6.88
C SER A 57 -8.29 -15.87 -5.41
N LYS A 58 -8.34 -14.80 -4.59
CA LYS A 58 -8.03 -14.88 -3.16
C LYS A 58 -9.04 -15.71 -2.37
N LEU A 59 -10.33 -15.51 -2.61
CA LEU A 59 -11.37 -16.32 -1.96
C LEU A 59 -11.33 -17.78 -2.40
N PHE A 60 -11.05 -18.03 -3.68
CA PHE A 60 -10.94 -19.36 -4.23
C PHE A 60 -9.75 -20.11 -3.62
N GLU A 61 -8.55 -19.52 -3.58
CA GLU A 61 -7.36 -20.08 -2.94
C GLU A 61 -7.64 -20.44 -1.46
N MET A 62 -8.29 -19.52 -0.74
CA MET A 62 -8.63 -19.68 0.67
C MET A 62 -9.62 -20.82 0.92
N TYR A 63 -10.63 -20.98 0.06
CA TYR A 63 -11.77 -21.86 0.33
C TYR A 63 -11.83 -23.15 -0.50
N SER A 64 -10.91 -23.37 -1.43
CA SER A 64 -10.79 -24.64 -2.19
C SER A 64 -9.83 -25.65 -1.54
N SER A 65 -8.89 -25.20 -0.70
CA SER A 65 -7.77 -26.01 -0.21
C SER A 65 -8.16 -27.19 0.70
N TYR A 66 -7.56 -28.38 0.50
CA TYR A 66 -7.77 -29.59 1.33
C TYR A 66 -6.56 -30.07 2.14
N PRO A 67 -6.73 -30.47 3.42
CA PRO A 67 -7.91 -30.44 4.31
C PRO A 67 -8.10 -29.11 5.07
N SER A 68 -7.33 -28.08 4.72
CA SER A 68 -7.08 -26.89 5.55
C SER A 68 -8.20 -25.85 5.53
N SER A 69 -9.15 -25.91 4.61
CA SER A 69 -10.23 -24.93 4.46
C SER A 69 -11.62 -25.49 4.77
N GLU A 70 -12.62 -24.61 4.81
CA GLU A 70 -14.02 -24.97 4.99
C GLU A 70 -14.77 -25.35 3.70
N TYR A 71 -14.10 -25.55 2.55
CA TYR A 71 -14.70 -25.93 1.24
C TYR A 71 -15.83 -25.02 0.77
N GLY A 72 -15.52 -23.75 0.53
CA GLY A 72 -16.51 -22.78 0.05
C GLY A 72 -17.66 -22.50 1.03
N LYS A 73 -17.68 -23.13 2.21
CA LYS A 73 -18.82 -23.06 3.14
C LYS A 73 -19.19 -21.62 3.52
N PRO A 74 -18.25 -20.71 3.84
CA PRO A 74 -18.58 -19.31 4.08
C PRO A 74 -19.30 -18.65 2.90
N VAL A 75 -18.82 -18.87 1.68
CA VAL A 75 -19.44 -18.38 0.44
C VAL A 75 -20.85 -18.96 0.25
N TYR A 76 -21.00 -20.27 0.41
CA TYR A 76 -22.29 -20.94 0.29
C TYR A 76 -23.29 -20.47 1.34
N ASP A 77 -22.85 -20.25 2.58
CA ASP A 77 -23.71 -19.80 3.66
C ASP A 77 -24.10 -18.33 3.48
N PHE A 78 -23.20 -17.49 2.96
CA PHE A 78 -23.52 -16.13 2.55
C PHE A 78 -24.61 -16.12 1.47
N LEU A 79 -24.48 -16.94 0.42
CA LEU A 79 -25.49 -17.08 -0.63
C LEU A 79 -26.83 -17.66 -0.14
N LYS A 80 -26.81 -18.64 0.78
CA LYS A 80 -28.02 -19.20 1.40
C LYS A 80 -28.73 -18.20 2.30
N SER A 81 -27.98 -17.26 2.89
CA SER A 81 -28.57 -16.23 3.76
C SER A 81 -29.40 -15.20 2.99
N GLY A 82 -29.25 -15.14 1.65
CA GLY A 82 -29.93 -14.18 0.80
C GLY A 82 -29.40 -12.75 0.95
N LYS A 83 -28.22 -12.56 1.52
CA LYS A 83 -27.55 -11.25 1.65
C LYS A 83 -26.98 -10.74 0.32
N ALA A 84 -26.59 -11.65 -0.58
CA ALA A 84 -26.07 -11.29 -1.89
C ALA A 84 -27.17 -10.60 -2.74
N ALA A 85 -26.80 -9.55 -3.44
CA ALA A 85 -27.72 -8.69 -4.17
C ALA A 85 -28.33 -9.39 -5.39
N ASP A 86 -27.48 -10.11 -6.14
CA ASP A 86 -27.81 -10.67 -7.45
C ASP A 86 -27.55 -12.17 -7.57
N ALA A 87 -27.20 -12.83 -6.46
CA ALA A 87 -26.97 -14.27 -6.39
C ALA A 87 -27.65 -14.89 -5.15
N LYS A 88 -28.09 -16.15 -5.25
CA LYS A 88 -28.59 -16.91 -4.09
C LYS A 88 -28.44 -18.40 -4.31
N LEU A 89 -28.37 -19.14 -3.22
CA LEU A 89 -28.26 -20.60 -3.23
C LEU A 89 -29.52 -21.24 -2.64
N GLU A 90 -30.26 -22.01 -3.45
CA GLU A 90 -31.54 -22.60 -3.07
C GLU A 90 -31.53 -24.13 -3.20
N TYR A 91 -32.23 -24.82 -2.30
CA TYR A 91 -32.36 -26.27 -2.37
C TYR A 91 -33.60 -26.67 -3.16
N ASN A 92 -33.41 -27.37 -4.27
CA ASN A 92 -34.48 -27.92 -5.08
C ASN A 92 -34.85 -29.33 -4.59
N ARG A 93 -36.04 -29.49 -4.02
CA ARG A 93 -36.52 -30.77 -3.48
C ARG A 93 -36.78 -31.84 -4.54
N SER A 94 -37.09 -31.44 -5.78
CA SER A 94 -37.45 -32.35 -6.87
C SER A 94 -36.21 -33.03 -7.46
N THR A 95 -35.15 -32.25 -7.68
CA THR A 95 -33.86 -32.74 -8.20
C THR A 95 -32.92 -33.18 -7.08
N ARG A 96 -33.15 -32.73 -5.84
CA ARG A 96 -32.27 -32.91 -4.67
C ARG A 96 -30.91 -32.27 -4.89
N GLU A 97 -30.90 -31.10 -5.53
CA GLU A 97 -29.71 -30.33 -5.85
C GLU A 97 -29.71 -29.00 -5.08
N TRP A 98 -28.51 -28.51 -4.79
CA TRP A 98 -28.31 -27.10 -4.50
C TRP A 98 -28.14 -26.37 -5.81
N GLU A 99 -28.92 -25.32 -6.01
CA GLU A 99 -28.97 -24.52 -7.24
C GLU A 99 -28.51 -23.10 -6.95
N LEU A 100 -27.49 -22.64 -7.67
CA LEU A 100 -27.12 -21.24 -7.75
C LEU A 100 -28.09 -20.55 -8.71
N HIS A 101 -28.72 -19.48 -8.23
CA HIS A 101 -29.59 -18.63 -9.01
C HIS A 101 -29.00 -17.23 -9.06
N GLU A 102 -28.96 -16.67 -10.26
CA GLU A 102 -28.41 -15.35 -10.53
C GLU A 102 -29.44 -14.45 -11.20
N ARG A 103 -29.30 -13.14 -10.98
CA ARG A 103 -29.99 -12.11 -11.75
C ARG A 103 -29.11 -11.68 -12.90
N TRP A 104 -29.56 -12.00 -14.11
CA TRP A 104 -28.89 -11.55 -15.32
C TRP A 104 -28.89 -10.01 -15.41
N PHE A 105 -27.82 -9.44 -15.96
CA PHE A 105 -27.67 -7.99 -16.10
C PHE A 105 -28.89 -7.38 -16.83
N GLY A 106 -29.65 -6.55 -16.11
CA GLY A 106 -30.85 -5.86 -16.61
C GLY A 106 -32.18 -6.64 -16.50
N GLY A 107 -32.16 -7.90 -16.08
CA GLY A 107 -33.35 -8.71 -15.83
C GLY A 107 -33.86 -8.59 -14.39
N ARG A 108 -35.17 -8.72 -14.18
CA ARG A 108 -35.75 -8.87 -12.82
C ARG A 108 -35.87 -10.32 -12.37
N ASP A 109 -35.73 -11.25 -13.31
CA ASP A 109 -35.99 -12.66 -13.13
C ASP A 109 -34.74 -13.39 -12.68
N TRP A 110 -34.94 -14.37 -11.79
CA TRP A 110 -33.90 -15.27 -11.34
C TRP A 110 -33.78 -16.44 -12.31
N SER A 111 -32.56 -16.78 -12.69
CA SER A 111 -32.27 -17.95 -13.51
C SER A 111 -31.26 -18.85 -12.80
N ARG A 112 -31.51 -20.16 -12.84
CA ARG A 112 -30.53 -21.16 -12.42
C ARG A 112 -29.33 -21.12 -13.36
N SER A 113 -28.18 -20.75 -12.83
CA SER A 113 -26.90 -20.73 -13.57
C SER A 113 -26.12 -22.02 -13.36
N SER A 114 -26.12 -22.54 -12.13
CA SER A 114 -25.31 -23.69 -11.74
C SER A 114 -25.99 -24.55 -10.68
N SER A 115 -25.59 -25.81 -10.54
CA SER A 115 -26.15 -26.71 -9.52
C SER A 115 -25.32 -27.97 -9.27
N TYR A 116 -25.32 -28.47 -8.03
CA TYR A 116 -24.69 -29.75 -7.68
C TYR A 116 -25.59 -30.64 -6.81
N PRO A 117 -25.38 -31.98 -6.81
CA PRO A 117 -26.15 -32.90 -5.96
C PRO A 117 -26.00 -32.60 -4.47
N ALA A 118 -27.10 -32.39 -3.76
CA ALA A 118 -27.06 -31.98 -2.35
C ALA A 118 -26.54 -33.07 -1.40
N SER A 119 -26.31 -34.29 -1.89
CA SER A 119 -25.61 -35.36 -1.17
C SER A 119 -24.12 -35.07 -0.98
N LEU A 120 -23.51 -34.25 -1.85
CA LEU A 120 -22.09 -33.88 -1.75
C LEU A 120 -21.88 -32.90 -0.58
N LYS A 121 -20.75 -33.04 0.11
CA LYS A 121 -20.40 -32.27 1.32
C LYS A 121 -18.89 -32.03 1.36
N GLY A 122 -18.49 -30.85 1.87
CA GLY A 122 -17.08 -30.49 2.01
C GLY A 122 -16.34 -30.70 0.70
N LYS A 123 -15.22 -31.43 0.77
CA LYS A 123 -14.35 -31.79 -0.35
C LYS A 123 -15.03 -32.49 -1.55
N ASP A 124 -16.19 -33.10 -1.32
CA ASP A 124 -16.90 -33.81 -2.39
C ASP A 124 -17.72 -32.83 -3.26
N VAL A 125 -17.91 -31.58 -2.81
CA VAL A 125 -18.47 -30.51 -3.63
C VAL A 125 -17.41 -30.06 -4.63
N PRO A 126 -17.71 -30.03 -5.94
CA PRO A 126 -16.70 -29.68 -6.94
C PRO A 126 -16.24 -28.22 -6.86
N ASP A 127 -14.96 -27.98 -7.11
CA ASP A 127 -14.37 -26.64 -7.10
C ASP A 127 -14.99 -25.68 -8.13
N TRP A 128 -15.41 -26.20 -9.29
CA TRP A 128 -16.11 -25.38 -10.30
C TRP A 128 -17.41 -24.76 -9.75
N PHE A 129 -18.02 -25.37 -8.73
CA PHE A 129 -19.21 -24.79 -8.12
C PHE A 129 -18.87 -23.62 -7.18
N LEU A 130 -17.71 -23.69 -6.51
CA LEU A 130 -17.18 -22.54 -5.76
C LEU A 130 -16.82 -21.40 -6.72
N ASP A 131 -16.16 -21.73 -7.83
CA ASP A 131 -15.84 -20.80 -8.91
C ASP A 131 -17.08 -20.05 -9.41
N ASP A 132 -18.13 -20.80 -9.82
CA ASP A 132 -19.41 -20.24 -10.24
C ASP A 132 -20.04 -19.34 -9.15
N CYS A 133 -19.97 -19.76 -7.88
CA CYS A 133 -20.50 -18.98 -6.76
C CYS A 133 -19.75 -17.66 -6.56
N LEU A 134 -18.43 -17.65 -6.71
CA LEU A 134 -17.61 -16.44 -6.57
C LEU A 134 -17.82 -15.50 -7.75
N SER A 135 -17.92 -16.02 -8.98
CA SER A 135 -18.19 -15.23 -10.19
C SER A 135 -19.57 -14.54 -10.15
N ALA A 136 -20.51 -15.09 -9.37
CA ALA A 136 -21.84 -14.52 -9.19
C ALA A 136 -21.89 -13.38 -8.14
N LEU A 137 -20.83 -13.18 -7.35
CA LEU A 137 -20.77 -12.16 -6.31
C LEU A 137 -20.24 -10.82 -6.83
N LYS A 138 -20.66 -9.73 -6.19
CA LYS A 138 -20.08 -8.40 -6.40
C LYS A 138 -18.76 -8.25 -5.65
N ASN A 139 -17.89 -7.36 -6.14
CA ASN A 139 -16.65 -7.00 -5.45
C ASN A 139 -16.87 -6.61 -3.98
N SER A 140 -17.91 -5.84 -3.68
CA SER A 140 -18.24 -5.46 -2.29
C SER A 140 -18.58 -6.65 -1.39
N GLU A 141 -19.20 -7.69 -1.96
CA GLU A 141 -19.57 -8.92 -1.24
C GLU A 141 -18.35 -9.82 -1.04
N MET A 142 -17.47 -9.90 -2.04
CA MET A 142 -16.20 -10.61 -1.94
C MET A 142 -15.25 -9.95 -0.93
N ILE A 143 -15.18 -8.61 -0.91
CA ILE A 143 -14.41 -7.85 0.09
C ILE A 143 -14.94 -8.17 1.50
N GLN A 144 -16.27 -8.14 1.69
CA GLN A 144 -16.88 -8.51 2.97
C GLN A 144 -16.48 -9.92 3.41
N LEU A 145 -16.49 -10.90 2.50
CA LEU A 145 -16.08 -12.27 2.81
C LEU A 145 -14.60 -12.37 3.19
N LEU A 146 -13.72 -11.63 2.52
CA LEU A 146 -12.29 -11.56 2.87
C LEU A 146 -12.09 -10.95 4.26
N GLU A 147 -12.78 -9.85 4.57
CA GLU A 147 -12.71 -9.19 5.89
C GLU A 147 -13.24 -10.11 7.01
N GLU A 148 -14.38 -10.77 6.78
CA GLU A 148 -15.01 -11.69 7.74
C GLU A 148 -14.19 -12.98 7.94
N SER A 149 -13.30 -13.33 7.01
CA SER A 149 -12.43 -14.51 7.11
C SER A 149 -11.46 -14.43 8.29
N GLY A 150 -11.11 -13.21 8.74
CA GLY A 150 -10.07 -12.96 9.74
C GLY A 150 -8.66 -13.36 9.30
N GLN A 151 -8.47 -13.76 8.04
CA GLN A 151 -7.19 -14.22 7.48
C GLN A 151 -6.59 -13.22 6.49
N PHE A 152 -7.20 -12.06 6.35
CA PHE A 152 -6.85 -11.09 5.31
C PHE A 152 -7.03 -9.67 5.86
N VAL A 153 -6.01 -8.84 5.69
CA VAL A 153 -6.11 -7.39 5.94
C VAL A 153 -6.00 -6.71 4.60
N LEU A 154 -7.01 -5.93 4.25
CA LEU A 154 -7.15 -5.29 2.94
C LEU A 154 -7.47 -3.80 3.15
N MET A 155 -6.75 -2.92 2.48
CA MET A 155 -7.01 -1.48 2.50
C MET A 155 -7.12 -0.95 1.06
N PRO A 156 -8.13 -0.13 0.75
CA PRO A 156 -8.27 0.45 -0.58
C PRO A 156 -7.11 1.42 -0.86
N LEU A 157 -6.72 1.53 -2.12
CA LEU A 157 -5.76 2.54 -2.59
C LEU A 157 -6.50 3.54 -3.47
N TYR A 158 -6.42 4.81 -3.11
CA TYR A 158 -6.93 5.93 -3.88
C TYR A 158 -5.79 6.72 -4.48
N LEU A 159 -5.96 7.16 -5.72
CA LEU A 159 -5.03 8.05 -6.41
C LEU A 159 -5.72 9.38 -6.68
N TYR A 160 -5.01 10.49 -6.53
CA TYR A 160 -5.38 11.80 -7.03
C TYR A 160 -4.36 12.24 -8.09
N ASP A 161 -4.84 12.65 -9.26
CA ASP A 161 -4.03 12.97 -10.45
C ASP A 161 -4.36 14.38 -10.97
N HIS A 162 -3.58 15.38 -10.55
CA HIS A 162 -3.75 16.77 -10.97
C HIS A 162 -2.40 17.52 -11.00
N SER A 163 -1.73 17.49 -12.16
CA SER A 163 -0.37 18.05 -12.37
C SER A 163 0.75 17.30 -11.62
N GLY A 164 0.45 16.09 -11.17
CA GLY A 164 1.25 15.22 -10.32
C GLY A 164 0.32 14.18 -9.70
N ILE A 165 0.88 13.13 -9.12
CA ILE A 165 0.08 12.07 -8.49
C ILE A 165 0.39 11.95 -7.00
N THR A 166 -0.65 11.64 -6.23
CA THR A 166 -0.54 11.28 -4.81
C THR A 166 -1.48 10.11 -4.51
N MET A 167 -1.06 9.24 -3.59
CA MET A 167 -1.74 8.02 -3.20
C MET A 167 -2.05 8.03 -1.69
N SER A 168 -3.21 7.48 -1.33
CA SER A 168 -3.59 7.30 0.06
C SER A 168 -4.50 6.07 0.23
N THR A 169 -4.58 5.56 1.45
CA THR A 169 -5.61 4.59 1.83
C THR A 169 -6.97 5.24 2.08
N GLY A 170 -7.02 6.57 2.21
CA GLY A 170 -8.23 7.37 2.33
C GLY A 170 -8.69 7.95 0.98
N ALA A 171 -10.01 8.05 0.79
CA ALA A 171 -10.57 8.68 -0.39
C ALA A 171 -10.30 10.19 -0.39
N PHE A 172 -10.00 10.75 -1.57
CA PHE A 172 -9.89 12.19 -1.77
C PHE A 172 -11.26 12.82 -2.01
N SER A 173 -11.38 14.11 -1.71
CA SER A 173 -12.63 14.84 -1.83
C SER A 173 -13.01 15.20 -3.28
N CYS A 174 -12.05 15.20 -4.22
CA CYS A 174 -12.28 15.57 -5.61
C CYS A 174 -12.75 14.37 -6.44
N PRO A 175 -14.00 14.31 -6.91
CA PRO A 175 -14.53 13.13 -7.61
C PRO A 175 -14.08 13.01 -9.07
N TRP A 176 -13.46 14.04 -9.64
CA TRP A 176 -13.09 14.07 -11.07
C TRP A 176 -11.67 13.54 -11.28
N ASP A 177 -10.77 13.97 -10.41
CA ASP A 177 -9.34 13.72 -10.50
C ASP A 177 -8.88 12.66 -9.48
N SER A 178 -9.81 12.05 -8.74
CA SER A 178 -9.49 10.92 -7.87
C SER A 178 -10.40 9.73 -8.05
N GLY A 179 -9.89 8.56 -7.68
CA GLY A 179 -10.63 7.32 -7.65
C GLY A 179 -9.84 6.22 -6.96
N GLN A 180 -10.54 5.14 -6.62
CA GLN A 180 -9.88 3.93 -6.15
C GLN A 180 -9.16 3.27 -7.33
N VAL A 181 -7.87 2.99 -7.15
CA VAL A 181 -7.02 2.36 -8.17
C VAL A 181 -6.62 0.94 -7.82
N GLY A 182 -6.86 0.50 -6.58
CA GLY A 182 -6.43 -0.84 -6.17
C GLY A 182 -6.63 -1.11 -4.69
N TRP A 183 -5.81 -2.03 -4.19
CA TRP A 183 -5.69 -2.34 -2.77
C TRP A 183 -4.25 -2.66 -2.37
N ILE A 184 -3.93 -2.38 -1.12
CA ILE A 184 -2.79 -3.00 -0.44
C ILE A 184 -3.33 -4.05 0.53
N TYR A 185 -2.66 -5.20 0.63
CA TYR A 185 -3.09 -6.27 1.52
C TYR A 185 -1.92 -7.03 2.17
N ALA A 186 -2.24 -7.72 3.27
CA ALA A 186 -1.41 -8.77 3.86
C ALA A 186 -2.28 -9.95 4.27
N ASP A 187 -1.80 -11.16 3.99
CA ASP A 187 -2.47 -12.39 4.41
C ASP A 187 -2.05 -12.83 5.82
N ALA A 188 -2.79 -13.80 6.36
CA ALA A 188 -2.55 -14.36 7.69
C ALA A 188 -1.13 -14.92 7.86
N ASP A 189 -0.50 -15.40 6.80
CA ASP A 189 0.82 -16.04 6.90
C ASP A 189 1.91 -14.97 7.00
N LYS A 190 1.81 -13.89 6.23
CA LYS A 190 2.68 -12.71 6.38
C LYS A 190 2.53 -12.06 7.75
N ILE A 191 1.30 -11.92 8.26
CA ILE A 191 1.05 -11.41 9.62
C ILE A 191 1.69 -12.32 10.66
N LYS A 192 1.59 -13.65 10.50
CA LYS A 192 2.20 -14.62 11.40
C LYS A 192 3.72 -14.56 11.41
N GLU A 193 4.32 -14.42 10.25
CA GLU A 193 5.77 -14.30 10.11
C GLU A 193 6.30 -13.05 10.81
N THR A 194 5.63 -11.90 10.64
CA THR A 194 6.10 -10.62 11.18
C THR A 194 5.75 -10.40 12.65
N TYR A 195 4.53 -10.76 13.07
CA TYR A 195 4.00 -10.39 14.40
C TYR A 195 3.57 -11.58 15.28
N GLY A 196 3.62 -12.81 14.76
CA GLY A 196 3.09 -13.99 15.46
C GLY A 196 1.58 -14.14 15.29
N GLU A 197 0.88 -14.71 16.27
CA GLU A 197 -0.52 -15.10 16.09
C GLU A 197 -1.44 -13.97 15.56
N VAL A 198 -2.36 -14.33 14.66
CA VAL A 198 -3.34 -13.39 14.07
C VAL A 198 -4.40 -13.07 15.11
N MET A 199 -4.30 -11.89 15.72
CA MET A 199 -5.15 -11.40 16.79
C MET A 199 -5.48 -9.92 16.51
N PRO A 200 -6.52 -9.33 17.13
CA PRO A 200 -6.90 -7.94 16.86
C PRO A 200 -5.74 -6.94 16.97
N GLU A 201 -4.83 -7.13 17.93
CA GLU A 201 -3.64 -6.29 18.08
C GLU A 201 -2.67 -6.42 16.90
N THR A 202 -2.38 -7.63 16.42
CA THR A 202 -1.45 -7.84 15.30
C THR A 202 -2.07 -7.41 13.97
N VAL A 203 -3.40 -7.51 13.84
CA VAL A 203 -4.16 -6.96 12.70
C VAL A 203 -4.08 -5.43 12.65
N GLU A 204 -4.22 -4.74 13.78
CA GLU A 204 -4.08 -3.28 13.79
C GLU A 204 -2.63 -2.84 13.50
N LYS A 205 -1.62 -3.56 14.02
CA LYS A 205 -0.22 -3.32 13.64
C LYS A 205 0.01 -3.52 12.15
N ALA A 206 -0.56 -4.57 11.56
CA ALA A 206 -0.49 -4.81 10.13
C ALA A 206 -1.12 -3.66 9.33
N LYS A 207 -2.33 -3.19 9.70
CA LYS A 207 -2.95 -2.03 9.05
C LYS A 207 -2.08 -0.78 9.12
N SER A 208 -1.52 -0.47 10.28
CA SER A 208 -0.62 0.68 10.43
C SER A 208 0.63 0.56 9.58
N LEU A 209 1.21 -0.65 9.45
CA LEU A 209 2.35 -0.88 8.58
C LEU A 209 1.97 -0.73 7.10
N LEU A 210 0.85 -1.30 6.67
CA LEU A 210 0.33 -1.12 5.30
C LEU A 210 0.09 0.35 4.97
N GLU A 211 -0.48 1.13 5.89
CA GLU A 211 -0.68 2.57 5.71
C GLU A 211 0.66 3.32 5.61
N SER A 212 1.66 2.95 6.41
CA SER A 212 3.00 3.53 6.32
C SER A 212 3.73 3.19 5.01
N GLU A 213 3.52 2.00 4.45
CA GLU A 213 4.05 1.63 3.14
C GLU A 213 3.41 2.44 2.01
N VAL A 214 2.10 2.68 2.09
CA VAL A 214 1.41 3.57 1.15
C VAL A 214 1.95 4.99 1.26
N LYS A 215 2.18 5.50 2.48
CA LYS A 215 2.80 6.81 2.71
C LYS A 215 4.21 6.90 2.13
N CYS A 216 5.03 5.89 2.35
CA CYS A 216 6.39 5.79 1.80
C CYS A 216 6.37 5.79 0.26
N TYR A 217 5.45 5.03 -0.34
CA TYR A 217 5.29 5.04 -1.79
C TYR A 217 4.77 6.38 -2.32
N ASP A 218 3.87 7.05 -1.59
CA ASP A 218 3.41 8.40 -1.93
C ASP A 218 4.54 9.44 -1.93
N TYR A 219 5.49 9.36 -0.99
CA TYR A 219 6.70 10.20 -1.01
C TYR A 219 7.52 10.02 -2.27
N TYR A 220 7.69 8.77 -2.71
CA TYR A 220 8.33 8.49 -3.98
C TYR A 220 7.54 9.07 -5.17
N LEU A 221 6.23 8.86 -5.22
CA LEU A 221 5.36 9.35 -6.31
C LEU A 221 5.32 10.88 -6.42
N THR A 222 5.47 11.58 -5.29
CA THR A 222 5.47 13.05 -5.20
C THR A 222 6.86 13.66 -5.31
N GLY A 223 7.91 12.84 -5.46
CA GLY A 223 9.31 13.29 -5.61
C GLY A 223 9.93 13.81 -4.32
N GLN A 224 9.39 13.42 -3.16
CA GLN A 224 9.92 13.78 -1.84
C GLN A 224 11.06 12.84 -1.44
N CYS A 225 12.09 12.80 -2.29
CA CYS A 225 13.26 11.94 -2.17
C CYS A 225 14.51 12.82 -2.02
N TYR A 226 15.38 12.51 -1.06
CA TYR A 226 16.51 13.36 -0.73
C TYR A 226 17.79 12.58 -0.41
N GLY A 227 18.90 13.29 -0.54
CA GLY A 227 20.18 12.95 0.06
C GLY A 227 20.76 14.13 0.82
N TYR A 228 21.67 13.84 1.76
CA TYR A 228 22.43 14.84 2.46
C TYR A 228 23.92 14.76 2.15
N GLN A 229 24.58 15.91 2.27
CA GLN A 229 26.01 16.07 2.26
C GLN A 229 26.40 16.94 3.47
N LEU A 230 27.36 16.48 4.27
CA LEU A 230 27.88 17.17 5.44
C LEU A 230 29.31 17.63 5.14
N PHE A 231 29.57 18.92 5.37
CA PHE A 231 30.85 19.56 5.11
C PHE A 231 31.50 20.02 6.42
N GLU A 232 32.82 19.99 6.46
CA GLU A 232 33.68 20.70 7.42
C GLU A 232 34.55 21.68 6.61
N GLY A 233 34.26 22.99 6.69
CA GLY A 233 34.80 23.96 5.76
C GLY A 233 34.40 23.64 4.31
N ASP A 234 35.40 23.55 3.41
CA ASP A 234 35.22 23.21 1.99
C ASP A 234 35.20 21.69 1.71
N THR A 235 35.36 20.86 2.74
CA THR A 235 35.57 19.42 2.58
C THR A 235 34.31 18.65 2.97
N GLU A 236 33.75 17.89 2.01
CA GLU A 236 32.69 16.91 2.31
C GLU A 236 33.25 15.79 3.20
N ILE A 237 32.68 15.64 4.39
CA ILE A 237 33.09 14.63 5.39
C ILE A 237 32.13 13.46 5.48
N ASP A 238 30.87 13.62 5.06
CA ASP A 238 29.88 12.54 5.04
C ASP A 238 28.79 12.82 4.00
N SER A 239 28.19 11.77 3.45
CA SER A 239 27.01 11.87 2.60
C SER A 239 26.22 10.57 2.58
N CYS A 240 24.89 10.71 2.53
CA CYS A 240 23.98 9.57 2.47
C CYS A 240 22.73 9.94 1.66
N TRP A 241 22.16 8.96 0.97
CA TRP A 241 21.03 9.12 0.04
C TRP A 241 19.91 8.13 0.36
N GLY A 242 18.73 8.33 -0.23
CA GLY A 242 17.58 7.44 -0.07
C GLY A 242 16.61 7.84 1.04
N PHE A 243 16.63 9.09 1.48
CA PHE A 243 15.66 9.62 2.45
C PHE A 243 14.33 9.93 1.75
N LEU A 244 13.22 9.52 2.34
CA LEU A 244 11.86 9.76 1.83
C LEU A 244 11.04 10.44 2.91
N GLY A 245 10.39 11.57 2.60
CA GLY A 245 9.61 12.25 3.63
C GLY A 245 9.10 13.63 3.28
N ASP A 246 8.06 14.06 3.99
CA ASP A 246 7.91 15.49 4.20
C ASP A 246 9.09 16.05 5.02
N MET A 247 9.18 17.37 5.14
CA MET A 247 10.27 18.04 5.85
C MET A 247 10.55 17.43 7.24
N ARG A 248 9.50 17.11 8.01
CA ARG A 248 9.67 16.65 9.39
C ARG A 248 10.11 15.20 9.43
N ASP A 249 9.46 14.35 8.63
CA ASP A 249 9.84 12.95 8.53
C ASP A 249 11.30 12.81 8.07
N MET A 250 11.69 13.60 7.07
CA MET A 250 13.07 13.64 6.56
C MET A 250 14.05 14.15 7.64
N GLN A 251 13.74 15.23 8.35
CA GLN A 251 14.58 15.75 9.43
C GLN A 251 14.79 14.72 10.56
N ASP A 252 13.74 14.00 10.94
CA ASP A 252 13.82 13.00 12.01
C ASP A 252 14.61 11.77 11.56
N ASP A 253 14.47 11.34 10.30
CA ASP A 253 15.28 10.26 9.73
C ASP A 253 16.76 10.64 9.64
N LEU A 254 17.09 11.85 9.17
CA LEU A 254 18.47 12.34 9.06
C LEU A 254 19.23 12.24 10.38
N LYS A 255 18.60 12.58 11.51
CA LYS A 255 19.23 12.52 12.84
C LYS A 255 19.76 11.12 13.18
N GLY A 256 19.14 10.06 12.65
CA GLY A 256 19.59 8.68 12.87
C GLY A 256 20.82 8.27 12.05
N TYR A 257 21.12 9.01 10.97
CA TYR A 257 22.22 8.72 10.05
C TYR A 257 23.36 9.74 10.10
N LEU A 258 23.12 10.92 10.66
CA LEU A 258 24.16 11.90 10.89
C LEU A 258 25.16 11.38 11.94
N PRO A 259 26.44 11.80 11.88
CA PRO A 259 27.39 11.52 12.94
C PRO A 259 26.91 12.09 14.29
N GLU A 260 27.36 11.49 15.39
CA GLU A 260 27.00 11.92 16.75
C GLU A 260 27.37 13.40 16.97
N GLY A 261 26.42 14.21 17.44
CA GLY A 261 26.62 15.62 17.75
C GLY A 261 26.32 16.60 16.61
N TYR A 262 25.70 16.15 15.52
CA TYR A 262 25.27 16.98 14.38
C TYR A 262 23.74 17.07 14.25
N GLU A 263 22.99 16.50 15.19
CA GLU A 263 21.52 16.41 15.16
C GLU A 263 20.86 17.80 15.15
N ASP A 264 21.52 18.81 15.71
CA ASP A 264 21.02 20.19 15.74
C ASP A 264 21.04 20.85 14.35
N LEU A 265 21.87 20.39 13.41
CA LEU A 265 21.87 20.87 12.03
C LEU A 265 20.59 20.45 11.32
N ALA A 266 20.14 19.20 11.50
CA ALA A 266 18.90 18.71 10.91
C ALA A 266 17.69 19.56 11.36
N GLU A 267 17.64 19.95 12.64
CA GLU A 267 16.55 20.78 13.18
C GLU A 267 16.53 22.22 12.64
N LYS A 268 17.67 22.71 12.15
CA LYS A 268 17.86 24.07 11.65
C LYS A 268 17.81 24.18 10.12
N LEU A 269 17.53 23.08 9.41
CA LEU A 269 17.43 23.09 7.95
C LEU A 269 16.38 24.11 7.48
N GLU A 270 16.81 25.01 6.61
CA GLU A 270 15.95 26.00 5.95
C GLU A 270 16.05 25.85 4.43
N PHE A 271 14.94 26.09 3.73
CA PHE A 271 14.92 26.09 2.27
C PHE A 271 15.68 27.29 1.73
N ASP A 272 16.58 27.04 0.78
CA ASP A 272 17.17 28.09 -0.04
C ASP A 272 16.35 28.26 -1.34
N TYR A 273 15.80 29.46 -1.52
CA TYR A 273 14.95 29.81 -2.66
C TYR A 273 15.69 30.53 -3.79
N GLY A 274 17.01 30.70 -3.68
CA GLY A 274 17.88 31.36 -4.64
C GLY A 274 18.53 30.42 -5.67
N GLU A 275 19.47 30.97 -6.43
CA GLU A 275 20.42 30.16 -7.22
C GLU A 275 21.51 29.65 -6.25
N PHE A 276 21.17 28.60 -5.49
CA PHE A 276 22.08 28.03 -4.52
C PHE A 276 23.26 27.35 -5.22
N ASP A 277 24.48 27.73 -4.83
CA ASP A 277 25.73 27.07 -5.20
C ASP A 277 26.50 26.77 -3.91
N ILE A 278 26.77 25.49 -3.66
CA ILE A 278 27.41 25.06 -2.42
C ILE A 278 28.83 25.62 -2.27
N ASN A 279 29.58 25.82 -3.36
CA ASN A 279 30.94 26.34 -3.26
C ASN A 279 30.91 27.80 -2.83
N ASN A 280 30.05 28.61 -3.44
CA ASN A 280 29.87 30.01 -3.03
C ASN A 280 29.43 30.10 -1.57
N TYR A 281 28.49 29.23 -1.15
CA TYR A 281 27.99 29.21 0.21
C TYR A 281 29.07 28.87 1.25
N LEU A 282 29.90 27.85 0.96
CA LEU A 282 31.00 27.45 1.84
C LEU A 282 32.13 28.50 1.87
N GLU A 283 32.41 29.15 0.74
CA GLU A 283 33.35 30.28 0.68
C GLU A 283 32.88 31.43 1.59
N GLU A 284 31.61 31.84 1.51
CA GLU A 284 31.02 32.89 2.35
C GLU A 284 31.08 32.54 3.85
N GLU A 285 30.71 31.32 4.25
CA GLU A 285 30.80 30.86 5.65
C GLU A 285 32.24 30.83 6.18
N SER A 286 33.21 30.49 5.32
CA SER A 286 34.64 30.50 5.68
C SER A 286 35.17 31.92 5.92
N GLU A 287 34.76 32.89 5.10
CA GLU A 287 35.15 34.29 5.27
C GLU A 287 34.53 34.88 6.56
N GLU A 288 33.26 34.61 6.85
CA GLU A 288 32.61 35.09 8.07
C GLU A 288 33.25 34.52 9.35
N THR A 289 33.68 33.26 9.32
CA THR A 289 34.36 32.63 10.47
C THR A 289 35.77 33.16 10.68
N GLU A 290 36.54 33.41 9.61
CA GLU A 290 37.85 34.06 9.71
C GLU A 290 37.75 35.49 10.24
N GLU A 291 36.75 36.28 9.82
CA GLU A 291 36.53 37.65 10.33
C GLU A 291 36.19 37.67 11.84
N LEU A 292 35.41 36.69 12.33
CA LEU A 292 35.06 36.57 13.75
C LEU A 292 36.27 36.18 14.63
N ASP A 293 37.15 35.31 14.13
CA ASP A 293 38.37 34.91 14.84
C ASP A 293 39.41 36.04 14.90
N ASP A 294 39.45 36.92 13.90
CA ASP A 294 40.33 38.10 13.87
C ASP A 294 39.85 39.25 14.79
N GLU A 295 38.58 39.25 15.22
CA GLU A 295 38.00 40.26 16.12
C GLU A 295 38.09 39.92 17.64
N LEU A 296 38.57 38.73 18.01
CA LEU A 296 38.66 38.22 19.40
C LEU A 296 40.07 38.31 20.03
#